data_AF-A0A4Q0MPN1-F1
#
_entry.id   AF-A0A4Q0MPN1-F1
#
_cell.length_a   1.000
_cell.length_b   1.000
_cell.length_c   1.000
_cell.angle_alpha   90.00
_cell.angle_beta   90.00
_cell.angle_gamma   90.00
#
_symmetry.space_group_name_H-M   'P 1'
#
loop_
_entity.id
_entity.type
_entity.pdbx_description
1 polymer ?
#
loop_
_entity_poly.entity_id
_entity_poly.type
_entity_poly.pdbx_seq_one_letter_code
_entity_poly.pdbx_strand_id
1 'polypeptide(L)' 'MNEYRSLLERMKTAQAELLAAAAKAATLPSDGALRKIADLEIAIGALEHLIDEGALPKR' A
#
# COMPACT_ATOMS: atom_id res chain seq x y z
N MET A 1 5.10 16.88 0.83
CA MET A 1 4.46 16.21 1.97
C MET A 1 3.01 15.81 1.69
N ASN A 2 2.15 16.70 1.17
CA ASN A 2 0.76 16.33 0.85
C ASN A 2 0.66 15.25 -0.25
N GLU A 3 1.55 15.27 -1.25
CA GLU A 3 1.60 14.29 -2.34
C GLU A 3 1.94 12.88 -1.86
N TYR A 4 2.87 12.74 -0.91
CA TYR A 4 3.23 11.45 -0.32
C TYR A 4 2.09 10.87 0.51
N ARG A 5 1.39 11.71 1.29
CA ARG A 5 0.18 11.27 2.00
C ARG A 5 -0.91 10.84 1.03
N SER A 6 -1.13 11.58 -0.05
CA SER A 6 -2.10 11.20 -1.09
C SER A 6 -1.71 9.90 -1.82
N LEU A 7 -0.42 9.66 -2.07
CA LEU A 7 0.05 8.39 -2.62
C LEU A 7 -0.16 7.24 -1.64
N LEU A 8 0.14 7.43 -0.35
CA LEU A 8 -0.05 6.44 0.70
C LEU A 8 -1.51 5.98 0.77
N GLU A 9 -2.47 6.92 0.77
CA GLU A 9 -3.90 6.60 0.79
C GLU A 9 -4.34 5.79 -0.44
N ARG A 10 -3.82 6.12 -1.62
CA ARG A 10 -4.12 5.34 -2.84
C ARG A 10 -3.55 3.93 -2.77
N MET A 11 -2.36 3.75 -2.21
CA MET A 11 -1.73 2.44 -2.06
C MET A 11 -2.48 1.57 -1.04
N LYS A 12 -2.88 2.13 0.10
CA LYS A 12 -3.71 1.45 1.11
C LYS A 12 -5.07 1.07 0.54
N THR A 13 -5.68 1.97 -0.24
CA THR A 13 -6.95 1.70 -0.93
C THR A 13 -6.81 0.52 -1.91
N ALA A 14 -5.78 0.54 -2.76
CA ALA A 14 -5.53 -0.53 -3.73
C ALA A 14 -5.31 -1.90 -3.06
N GLN A 15 -4.59 -1.93 -1.93
CA GLN A 15 -4.41 -3.14 -1.15
C GLN A 15 -5.73 -3.64 -0.57
N ALA A 16 -6.52 -2.75 0.04
CA ALA A 16 -7.82 -3.08 0.61
C ALA A 16 -8.78 -3.62 -0.46
N GLU A 17 -8.76 -3.07 -1.67
CA GLU A 17 -9.54 -3.56 -2.81
C GLU A 17 -9.16 -4.99 -3.22
N LEU A 18 -7.87 -5.35 -3.22
CA LEU A 18 -7.43 -6.71 -3.51
C LEU A 18 -7.95 -7.72 -2.47
N LEU A 19 -7.90 -7.36 -1.19
CA LEU A 19 -8.43 -8.18 -0.09
C LEU A 19 -9.96 -8.26 -0.15
N ALA A 20 -10.63 -7.14 -0.40
CA ALA A 20 -12.08 -7.08 -0.54
C ALA A 20 -12.59 -7.90 -1.73
N ALA A 21 -11.84 -7.95 -2.84
CA ALA A 21 -12.17 -8.78 -3.99
C ALA A 21 -12.18 -10.28 -3.63
N ALA A 22 -11.16 -10.75 -2.90
CA ALA A 22 -11.10 -12.13 -2.43
C ALA A 22 -12.22 -12.44 -1.43
N ALA A 23 -12.45 -11.54 -0.47
CA ALA A 23 -13.52 -11.67 0.51
C ALA A 23 -14.91 -11.73 -0.16
N LYS A 24 -15.18 -10.86 -1.14
CA LYS A 24 -16.43 -10.84 -1.91
C LYS A 24 -16.64 -12.12 -2.72
N ALA A 25 -15.58 -12.73 -3.21
CA ALA A 25 -15.63 -14.00 -3.90
C ALA A 25 -15.77 -15.21 -2.96
N ALA A 26 -15.71 -15.01 -1.64
CA ALA A 26 -15.63 -16.07 -0.63
C ALA A 26 -14.45 -17.04 -0.89
N THR A 27 -13.33 -16.49 -1.38
CA THR A 27 -12.10 -17.26 -1.64
C THR A 27 -10.91 -16.63 -0.94
N LEU A 28 -9.78 -17.36 -0.91
CA LEU A 28 -8.49 -16.76 -0.61
C LEU A 28 -8.02 -15.87 -1.79
N PRO A 29 -7.14 -14.89 -1.55
CA PRO A 29 -6.48 -14.18 -2.63
C PRO A 29 -5.65 -15.16 -3.47
N SER A 30 -5.69 -15.01 -4.79
CA SER A 30 -4.79 -15.76 -5.69
C SER A 30 -3.33 -15.45 -5.41
N ASP A 31 -2.40 -16.32 -5.83
CA ASP A 31 -0.95 -16.08 -5.70
C ASP A 31 -0.52 -14.73 -6.29
N GLY A 32 -1.12 -14.34 -7.42
CA GLY A 32 -0.87 -13.04 -8.03
C GLY A 32 -1.38 -11.88 -7.18
N ALA A 33 -2.52 -12.03 -6.50
CA ALA A 33 -3.03 -11.04 -5.56
C ALA A 33 -2.16 -10.96 -4.30
N LEU A 34 -1.74 -12.11 -3.74
CA LEU A 34 -0.83 -12.16 -2.59
C LEU A 34 0.50 -11.48 -2.89
N ARG A 35 1.09 -11.71 -4.07
CA ARG A 35 2.33 -11.04 -4.48
C ARG A 35 2.16 -9.53 -4.58
N LYS A 36 1.08 -9.06 -5.21
CA LYS A 36 0.78 -7.62 -5.29
C LYS A 36 0.57 -6.99 -3.92
N ILE A 37 -0.11 -7.69 -3.00
CA ILE A 37 -0.29 -7.22 -1.62
C ILE A 37 1.07 -7.09 -0.92
N ALA A 38 1.94 -8.08 -1.06
CA ALA A 38 3.29 -8.03 -0.47
C ALA A 38 4.12 -6.86 -1.03
N ASP A 39 4.08 -6.64 -2.35
CA ASP A 39 4.77 -5.52 -2.99
C ASP A 39 4.22 -4.16 -2.50
N LEU A 40 2.89 -4.06 -2.32
CA LEU A 40 2.23 -2.87 -1.77
C LEU A 40 2.64 -2.63 -0.31
N GLU A 41 2.69 -3.65 0.55
CA GLU A 41 3.12 -3.52 1.95
C GLU A 41 4.53 -2.94 2.07
N ILE A 42 5.48 -3.45 1.28
CA ILE A 42 6.86 -2.95 1.29
C ILE A 42 6.90 -1.46 0.92
N ALA A 43 6.18 -1.08 -0.12
CA ALA A 43 6.16 0.29 -0.61
C ALA A 43 5.38 1.24 0.32
N ILE A 44 4.31 0.77 0.97
CA ILE A 44 3.56 1.48 2.01
C ILE A 44 4.49 1.77 3.19
N GLY A 45 5.17 0.76 3.72
CA GLY A 45 6.09 0.92 4.85
C GLY A 45 7.22 1.90 4.57
N ALA A 46 7.80 1.85 3.36
CA ALA A 46 8.80 2.82 2.93
C ALA A 46 8.25 4.26 2.89
N LEU A 47 7.01 4.44 2.44
CA LEU A 47 6.37 5.75 2.33
C LEU A 47 5.92 6.29 3.69
N GLU A 48 5.43 5.44 4.59
CA GLU A 48 5.12 5.78 5.98
C GLU A 48 6.37 6.27 6.71
N HIS A 49 7.47 5.53 6.58
CA HIS A 49 8.77 5.93 7.14
C HIS A 49 9.24 7.30 6.63
N LEU A 50 9.13 7.56 5.31
CA LEU A 50 9.47 8.87 4.73
C LEU A 50 8.58 10.01 5.25
N ILE A 51 7.30 9.73 5.50
CA ILE A 51 6.34 10.72 6.01
C ILE A 51 6.59 11.02 7.49
N ASP A 52 6.83 9.99 8.30
CA ASP A 52 6.98 10.08 9.75
C ASP A 52 8.30 10.73 10.17
N GLU A 53 9.39 10.38 9.49
CA GLU A 53 10.71 10.92 9.84
C GLU A 53 10.97 12.31 9.25
N GLY A 54 10.10 12.80 8.36
CA GLY A 54 10.43 13.94 7.51
C GLY A 54 11.77 13.74 6.77
N ALA A 55 12.17 12.47 6.56
CA ALA A 55 13.47 12.00 6.07
C ALA A 55 13.70 12.28 4.58
N LEU A 56 13.10 13.36 4.07
CA LEU A 56 13.48 13.89 2.78
C LEU A 56 14.77 14.68 2.97
N PRO A 57 15.82 14.39 2.17
CA PRO A 57 16.95 15.30 2.11
C PRO A 57 16.42 16.69 1.73
N LYS A 58 16.72 17.70 2.57
CA LYS A 58 16.51 19.11 2.19
C LYS A 58 17.34 19.34 0.93
N ARG A 59 16.66 19.44 -0.21
CA ARG A 59 17.26 19.91 -1.45
C ARG A 59 17.58 21.39 -1.33
#